data_AF-A0A916NVF8-F1
#
_entry.id   AF-A0A916NVF8-F1
#
_cell.length_a   1.000
_cell.length_b   1.000
_cell.length_c   1.000
_cell.angle_alpha   90.00
_cell.angle_beta   90.00
_cell.angle_gamma   90.00
#
_symmetry.space_group_name_H-M   'P 1'
#
loop_
_entity.id
_entity.type
_entity.pdbx_description
1 polymer ?
#
loop_
_entity_poly.entity_id
_entity_poly.type
_entity_poly.pdbx_seq_one_letter_code
_entity_poly.pdbx_strand_id
1 'polypeptide(L)'
;MKRSFLITSSLAAAGLILAGCTAVGGIDVAGDGGDTVDTVAPTADAVLSGDLAPEEVMAANDDYTTVNEDEWSEADAVDVELTGSSASSDSAAVSVDGSTVTITQAGVYRLSGELEGGVVVEAPDDALVVLILDGVDITNDAGSAIEVRTADDVAIHLADGSTNRVADTGSYAEDADANAAIHADTDLTVSGTGSLAVTGNGNDGITSTDDLVILSGEITVTAADDALRGKDALAVEGGTLTLTATGGDGMKSDGDEGDDSSEIDWTRGYIYVSGGTIDITAGDDGLQAFTDTVVAGGTITADVADDGVKGEAIVSVGEIAGTTAPVITVTASTEAMEAANIGIYGGTIDLTASDDGINASGNAELQALIAGEEFTGVTDREADSGERLEISGGTVTIDAGSDGIDSNGSITISGGTITISSAANGGDGPIDGNGTVSVAEGTVTANGSAWDESMANGMGPGGTGGPGGGDGPGGTGGPGGGEPPSGGMPGGGSGDMQSGTSGPEVS
;
A
#
# COMPACT_ATOMS: atom_id res chain seq x y z
N MET A 1 8.87 57.43 -18.22
CA MET A 1 10.04 58.27 -18.60
C MET A 1 11.18 58.01 -17.61
N LYS A 2 12.45 58.17 -18.03
CA LYS A 2 13.73 58.36 -17.27
C LYS A 2 13.62 58.61 -15.74
N ARG A 3 14.55 58.30 -14.81
CA ARG A 3 15.89 57.62 -14.65
C ARG A 3 16.25 57.75 -13.14
N SER A 4 17.24 57.14 -12.47
CA SER A 4 18.27 56.08 -12.68
C SER A 4 18.78 55.65 -11.28
N PHE A 5 19.11 54.37 -11.02
CA PHE A 5 20.44 53.75 -11.10
C PHE A 5 21.58 54.41 -10.28
N LEU A 6 22.19 53.66 -9.35
CA LEU A 6 23.62 53.74 -9.02
C LEU A 6 24.13 52.47 -8.33
N ILE A 7 25.13 51.82 -8.95
CA ILE A 7 25.90 50.69 -8.45
C ILE A 7 27.21 51.24 -7.86
N THR A 8 27.76 50.59 -6.82
CA THR A 8 29.21 50.62 -6.56
C THR A 8 29.74 49.20 -6.36
N SER A 9 30.60 48.78 -7.28
CA SER A 9 31.43 47.57 -7.18
C SER A 9 32.88 48.00 -6.94
N SER A 10 33.65 47.20 -6.21
CA SER A 10 35.09 47.40 -6.03
C SER A 10 35.82 46.06 -6.13
N LEU A 11 36.51 45.88 -7.26
CA LEU A 11 37.35 44.75 -7.62
C LEU A 11 38.83 45.11 -7.38
N ALA A 12 39.61 44.19 -6.79
CA ALA A 12 41.07 44.30 -6.72
C ALA A 12 41.71 42.90 -6.83
N ALA A 13 42.86 42.81 -7.48
CA ALA A 13 43.32 41.56 -8.10
C ALA A 13 44.54 40.89 -7.45
N ALA A 14 44.55 39.56 -7.56
CA ALA A 14 45.68 38.65 -7.82
C ALA A 14 47.09 38.93 -7.25
N GLY A 15 47.62 37.93 -6.54
CA GLY A 15 49.06 37.76 -6.28
C GLY A 15 49.45 36.29 -6.39
N LEU A 16 50.03 35.89 -7.54
CA LEU A 16 50.52 34.54 -7.80
C LEU A 16 52.03 34.45 -7.49
N ILE A 17 52.44 33.55 -6.60
CA ILE A 17 53.86 33.15 -6.42
C ILE A 17 53.94 31.63 -6.44
N LEU A 18 54.87 31.11 -7.25
CA LEU A 18 55.08 29.67 -7.48
C LEU A 18 56.51 29.27 -7.10
N ALA A 19 56.66 27.98 -6.78
CA ALA A 19 57.89 27.17 -6.70
C ALA A 19 58.61 27.08 -5.34
N GLY A 20 58.75 25.85 -4.84
CA GLY A 20 59.48 25.54 -3.61
C GLY A 20 59.43 24.06 -3.17
N CYS A 21 59.42 23.09 -4.08
CA CYS A 21 59.42 21.67 -3.69
C CYS A 21 60.76 21.25 -3.05
N THR A 22 60.71 20.57 -1.90
CA THR A 22 61.61 19.44 -1.55
C THR A 22 61.00 18.69 -0.37
N ALA A 23 61.19 17.36 -0.33
CA ALA A 23 60.35 16.45 0.46
C ALA A 23 61.06 15.88 1.69
N VAL A 24 60.28 15.39 2.67
CA VAL A 24 60.17 13.96 3.08
C VAL A 24 59.67 13.84 4.52
N GLY A 25 58.57 13.08 4.70
CA GLY A 25 58.41 12.11 5.80
C GLY A 25 57.68 12.58 7.06
N GLY A 26 56.57 11.90 7.38
CA GLY A 26 55.92 12.00 8.69
C GLY A 26 54.41 11.87 8.61
N ILE A 27 53.92 10.66 8.82
CA ILE A 27 52.51 10.28 9.05
C ILE A 27 51.84 11.24 10.04
N ASP A 28 50.64 11.74 9.73
CA ASP A 28 49.65 12.12 10.73
C ASP A 28 48.22 11.93 10.21
N VAL A 29 47.34 11.67 11.17
CA VAL A 29 45.93 11.26 11.10
C VAL A 29 45.08 12.06 10.10
N ALA A 30 44.34 11.36 9.24
CA ALA A 30 43.24 11.95 8.48
C ALA A 30 42.04 12.17 9.42
N GLY A 31 41.56 13.41 9.49
CA GLY A 31 40.40 13.77 10.28
C GLY A 31 39.10 13.44 9.55
N ASP A 32 38.11 13.14 10.37
CA ASP A 32 36.67 13.27 10.11
C ASP A 32 36.35 14.45 9.18
N GLY A 33 35.56 14.14 8.15
CA GLY A 33 34.94 15.08 7.25
C GLY A 33 33.59 14.51 6.88
N GLY A 34 32.56 14.89 7.63
CA GLY A 34 31.17 14.61 7.29
C GLY A 34 30.85 15.21 5.93
N ASP A 35 30.77 14.35 4.93
CA ASP A 35 30.18 14.65 3.63
C ASP A 35 28.68 14.45 3.83
N THR A 36 27.92 15.54 3.79
CA THR A 36 26.46 15.45 3.68
C THR A 36 26.19 14.91 2.28
N VAL A 37 25.86 13.62 2.19
CA VAL A 37 25.32 13.04 0.97
C VAL A 37 24.00 13.75 0.72
N ASP A 38 24.01 14.61 -0.30
CA ASP A 38 22.81 15.18 -0.91
C ASP A 38 22.17 13.98 -1.64
N THR A 39 21.26 13.29 -0.98
CA THR A 39 20.49 12.17 -1.55
C THR A 39 19.63 12.75 -2.66
N VAL A 40 20.13 12.64 -3.89
CA VAL A 40 19.34 12.92 -5.07
C VAL A 40 18.28 11.83 -5.13
N ALA A 41 17.01 12.22 -4.97
CA ALA A 41 15.87 11.30 -5.08
C ALA A 41 16.02 10.39 -6.31
N PRO A 42 15.65 9.10 -6.22
CA PRO A 42 15.73 8.16 -7.32
C PRO A 42 15.06 8.75 -8.56
N THR A 43 15.81 8.84 -9.65
CA THR A 43 15.20 9.07 -10.95
C THR A 43 14.37 7.84 -11.30
N ALA A 44 13.25 8.01 -12.01
CA ALA A 44 12.45 6.90 -12.52
C ALA A 44 13.23 5.74 -13.20
N ASP A 45 14.34 6.02 -13.90
CA ASP A 45 15.25 5.02 -14.51
C ASP A 45 15.99 4.14 -13.45
N ALA A 46 16.12 4.64 -12.22
CA ALA A 46 16.72 3.94 -11.08
C ALA A 46 15.73 2.98 -10.39
N VAL A 47 14.43 3.32 -10.35
CA VAL A 47 13.36 2.45 -9.82
C VAL A 47 13.42 1.07 -10.48
N LEU A 48 13.53 1.03 -11.81
CA LEU A 48 13.57 -0.22 -12.57
C LEU A 48 14.92 -0.97 -12.48
N SER A 49 16.02 -0.27 -12.20
CA SER A 49 17.39 -0.79 -12.35
C SER A 49 18.19 -0.89 -11.04
N GLY A 50 17.57 -0.57 -9.90
CA GLY A 50 18.14 -0.64 -8.56
C GLY A 50 18.46 -2.05 -8.06
N ASP A 51 19.19 -2.12 -6.95
CA ASP A 51 19.32 -3.37 -6.18
C ASP A 51 17.97 -3.69 -5.52
N LEU A 52 17.55 -4.96 -5.56
CA LEU A 52 16.25 -5.38 -5.01
C LEU A 52 16.35 -5.82 -3.55
N ALA A 53 17.53 -5.77 -2.93
CA ALA A 53 17.72 -6.11 -1.52
C ALA A 53 16.91 -5.15 -0.62
N PRO A 54 16.20 -5.66 0.41
CA PRO A 54 15.32 -4.83 1.25
C PRO A 54 15.98 -3.58 1.83
N GLU A 55 17.24 -3.65 2.27
CA GLU A 55 17.97 -2.46 2.76
C GLU A 55 18.25 -1.40 1.68
N GLU A 56 18.44 -1.78 0.43
CA GLU A 56 18.75 -0.83 -0.66
C GLU A 56 17.46 -0.23 -1.23
N VAL A 57 16.37 -1.00 -1.30
CA VAL A 57 15.02 -0.50 -1.64
C VAL A 57 14.55 0.50 -0.59
N MET A 58 14.58 0.14 0.70
CA MET A 58 14.21 1.08 1.78
C MET A 58 15.13 2.31 1.86
N ALA A 59 16.39 2.22 1.41
CA ALA A 59 17.30 3.37 1.36
C ALA A 59 17.11 4.26 0.12
N ALA A 60 16.26 3.85 -0.84
CA ALA A 60 15.86 4.66 -1.99
C ALA A 60 14.56 5.45 -1.72
N ASN A 61 13.71 4.96 -0.81
CA ASN A 61 12.47 5.60 -0.39
C ASN A 61 12.71 6.66 0.69
N ASP A 62 11.78 7.61 0.79
CA ASP A 62 11.84 8.67 1.80
C ASP A 62 11.43 8.11 3.17
N ASP A 63 12.10 8.55 4.25
CA ASP A 63 11.79 8.12 5.62
C ASP A 63 10.34 8.49 5.99
N TYR A 64 9.53 7.52 6.44
CA TYR A 64 8.18 7.77 6.95
C TYR A 64 8.19 8.44 8.34
N THR A 65 7.22 9.30 8.62
CA THR A 65 7.08 10.00 9.90
C THR A 65 6.49 9.10 10.98
N THR A 66 6.97 9.21 12.23
CA THR A 66 6.41 8.50 13.39
C THR A 66 6.36 9.35 14.64
N VAL A 67 5.30 9.19 15.43
CA VAL A 67 5.21 9.71 16.80
C VAL A 67 5.52 8.62 17.81
N ASN A 68 6.74 8.64 18.34
CA ASN A 68 7.24 7.62 19.27
C ASN A 68 6.77 7.85 20.72
N GLU A 69 6.72 6.79 21.53
CA GLU A 69 6.25 6.85 22.92
C GLU A 69 7.11 7.74 23.84
N ASP A 70 8.34 8.10 23.45
CA ASP A 70 9.21 8.99 24.23
C ASP A 70 9.13 10.48 23.84
N GLU A 71 8.31 10.82 22.84
CA GLU A 71 8.06 12.20 22.37
C GLU A 71 6.95 12.90 23.15
N TRP A 72 6.05 12.14 23.76
CA TRP A 72 4.90 12.63 24.54
C TRP A 72 4.80 11.91 25.89
N SER A 73 3.71 12.17 26.64
CA SER A 73 3.50 11.53 27.95
C SER A 73 2.03 11.47 28.34
N GLU A 74 1.55 10.29 28.75
CA GLU A 74 0.23 10.11 29.37
C GLU A 74 -0.02 11.03 30.57
N ALA A 75 1.03 11.50 31.25
CA ALA A 75 0.92 12.36 32.43
C ALA A 75 0.52 13.81 32.08
N ASP A 76 0.67 14.21 30.82
CA ASP A 76 0.28 15.53 30.31
C ASP A 76 -1.15 15.50 29.70
N ALA A 77 -1.82 14.35 29.73
CA ALA A 77 -3.15 14.16 29.16
C ALA A 77 -4.23 15.02 29.82
N VAL A 78 -5.08 15.60 28.97
CA VAL A 78 -6.34 16.26 29.34
C VAL A 78 -7.50 15.30 29.10
N ASP A 79 -8.35 15.08 30.11
CA ASP A 79 -9.53 14.24 29.96
C ASP A 79 -10.62 14.89 29.06
N VAL A 80 -11.22 14.05 28.21
CA VAL A 80 -12.39 14.34 27.36
C VAL A 80 -13.40 13.22 27.58
N GLU A 81 -14.42 13.47 28.41
CA GLU A 81 -15.48 12.51 28.73
C GLU A 81 -16.59 12.56 27.66
N LEU A 82 -16.78 11.46 26.94
CA LEU A 82 -17.80 11.27 25.91
C LEU A 82 -19.10 10.74 26.55
N THR A 83 -20.25 11.34 26.23
CA THR A 83 -21.51 11.21 27.00
C THR A 83 -22.75 10.89 26.16
N GLY A 84 -22.57 10.17 25.06
CA GLY A 84 -23.60 9.85 24.06
C GLY A 84 -23.72 11.00 23.06
N SER A 85 -24.75 11.84 23.15
CA SER A 85 -24.97 12.92 22.17
C SER A 85 -24.13 14.19 22.42
N SER A 86 -23.03 14.11 23.19
CA SER A 86 -22.14 15.24 23.53
C SER A 86 -20.90 14.79 24.31
N ALA A 87 -20.01 15.72 24.67
CA ALA A 87 -18.83 15.47 25.49
C ALA A 87 -18.57 16.59 26.53
N SER A 88 -17.60 16.40 27.42
CA SER A 88 -17.12 17.43 28.33
C SER A 88 -15.60 17.38 28.56
N SER A 89 -14.98 18.55 28.72
CA SER A 89 -13.58 18.71 29.13
C SER A 89 -13.41 20.04 29.86
N ASP A 90 -12.41 20.12 30.74
CA ASP A 90 -12.02 21.36 31.44
C ASP A 90 -11.01 22.21 30.62
N SER A 91 -10.50 21.70 29.49
CA SER A 91 -9.53 22.42 28.66
C SER A 91 -10.16 23.39 27.67
N ALA A 92 -9.52 24.54 27.49
CA ALA A 92 -9.90 25.53 26.48
C ALA A 92 -9.45 25.15 25.05
N ALA A 93 -8.66 24.10 24.89
CA ALA A 93 -8.28 23.54 23.58
C ALA A 93 -9.35 22.60 22.99
N VAL A 94 -10.32 22.17 23.81
CA VAL A 94 -11.41 21.29 23.40
C VAL A 94 -12.70 22.11 23.28
N SER A 95 -13.24 22.18 22.06
CA SER A 95 -14.57 22.74 21.79
C SER A 95 -15.58 21.61 21.67
N VAL A 96 -16.82 21.83 22.12
CA VAL A 96 -17.93 20.88 21.96
C VAL A 96 -19.14 21.63 21.42
N ASP A 97 -19.61 21.26 20.23
CA ASP A 97 -20.87 21.75 19.65
C ASP A 97 -21.77 20.57 19.32
N GLY A 98 -22.83 20.39 20.11
CA GLY A 98 -23.68 19.21 20.03
C GLY A 98 -22.90 17.93 20.32
N SER A 99 -22.81 17.05 19.31
CA SER A 99 -22.03 15.81 19.33
C SER A 99 -20.72 15.88 18.53
N THR A 100 -20.31 17.07 18.06
CA THR A 100 -18.96 17.28 17.50
C THR A 100 -18.02 17.77 18.61
N VAL A 101 -16.90 17.07 18.78
CA VAL A 101 -15.79 17.44 19.67
C VAL A 101 -14.65 17.92 18.79
N THR A 102 -14.13 19.13 18.99
CA THR A 102 -13.00 19.67 18.19
C THR A 102 -11.81 19.96 19.09
N ILE A 103 -10.68 19.32 18.81
CA ILE A 103 -9.38 19.59 19.42
C ILE A 103 -8.66 20.63 18.57
N THR A 104 -8.22 21.74 19.18
CA THR A 104 -7.79 22.95 18.47
C THR A 104 -6.34 23.38 18.75
N GLN A 105 -5.58 22.58 19.51
CA GLN A 105 -4.19 22.88 19.91
C GLN A 105 -3.39 21.60 20.09
N ALA A 106 -2.07 21.70 19.88
CA ALA A 106 -1.10 20.66 20.25
C ALA A 106 -1.30 20.17 21.70
N GLY A 107 -1.08 18.87 21.94
CA GLY A 107 -1.15 18.28 23.27
C GLY A 107 -1.68 16.86 23.30
N VAL A 108 -1.79 16.32 24.50
CA VAL A 108 -2.26 14.95 24.77
C VAL A 108 -3.68 15.00 25.33
N TYR A 109 -4.58 14.21 24.76
CA TYR A 109 -6.01 14.19 25.07
C TYR A 109 -6.46 12.74 25.35
N ARG A 110 -7.03 12.48 26.52
CA ARG A 110 -7.57 11.16 26.88
C ARG A 110 -9.07 11.13 26.67
N LEU A 111 -9.51 10.38 25.66
CA LEU A 111 -10.90 10.18 25.33
C LEU A 111 -11.41 8.91 26.02
N SER A 112 -12.60 8.98 26.62
CA SER A 112 -13.25 7.82 27.24
C SER A 112 -14.77 7.97 27.21
N GLY A 113 -15.50 6.86 27.08
CA GLY A 113 -16.97 6.84 27.01
C GLY A 113 -17.54 6.76 25.58
N GLU A 114 -18.83 7.03 25.44
CA GLU A 114 -19.59 6.80 24.19
C GLU A 114 -19.85 8.14 23.47
N LEU A 115 -19.77 8.22 22.14
CA LEU A 115 -20.13 9.40 21.33
C LEU A 115 -20.96 9.00 20.10
N GLU A 116 -22.19 9.52 20.00
CA GLU A 116 -23.04 9.50 18.81
C GLU A 116 -22.73 10.77 17.97
N GLY A 117 -21.55 10.81 17.35
CA GLY A 117 -20.98 11.96 16.66
C GLY A 117 -19.48 11.80 16.40
N GLY A 118 -18.82 12.88 15.97
CA GLY A 118 -17.42 12.85 15.52
C GLY A 118 -16.45 13.63 16.43
N VAL A 119 -15.22 13.13 16.49
CA VAL A 119 -14.05 13.83 17.03
C VAL A 119 -13.26 14.42 15.87
N VAL A 120 -12.99 15.72 15.92
CA VAL A 120 -12.26 16.48 14.90
C VAL A 120 -10.98 17.03 15.50
N VAL A 121 -9.86 16.95 14.78
CA VAL A 121 -8.62 17.68 15.08
C VAL A 121 -8.45 18.79 14.05
N GLU A 122 -8.40 20.04 14.52
CA GLU A 122 -8.22 21.26 13.73
C GLU A 122 -7.21 22.16 14.49
N ALA A 123 -5.98 21.66 14.59
CA ALA A 123 -4.86 22.27 15.31
C ALA A 123 -3.94 23.06 14.34
N PRO A 124 -2.99 23.86 14.83
CA PRO A 124 -2.00 24.52 13.98
C PRO A 124 -1.15 23.51 13.17
N ASP A 125 -0.71 23.93 11.98
CA ASP A 125 0.21 23.20 11.09
C ASP A 125 1.63 22.96 11.67
N ASP A 126 1.85 23.21 12.98
CA ASP A 126 3.08 22.95 13.75
C ASP A 126 2.79 22.21 15.06
N ALA A 127 1.67 21.47 15.11
CA ALA A 127 1.14 20.83 16.29
C ALA A 127 1.16 19.30 16.24
N LEU A 128 1.90 18.68 17.15
CA LEU A 128 1.69 17.29 17.56
C LEU A 128 0.42 17.17 18.43
N VAL A 129 -0.52 16.31 18.02
CA VAL A 129 -1.73 15.97 18.78
C VAL A 129 -1.77 14.46 19.08
N VAL A 130 -1.89 14.09 20.35
CA VAL A 130 -2.01 12.68 20.77
C VAL A 130 -3.40 12.40 21.33
N LEU A 131 -4.12 11.48 20.71
CA LEU A 131 -5.42 10.96 21.13
C LEU A 131 -5.23 9.62 21.85
N ILE A 132 -5.24 9.65 23.19
CA ILE A 132 -5.28 8.41 23.99
C ILE A 132 -6.74 7.91 23.98
N LEU A 133 -6.97 6.73 23.41
CA LEU A 133 -8.26 6.05 23.45
C LEU A 133 -8.30 5.11 24.65
N ASP A 134 -9.11 5.46 25.65
CA ASP A 134 -9.21 4.77 26.94
C ASP A 134 -10.65 4.29 27.20
N GLY A 135 -11.09 3.35 26.35
CA GLY A 135 -12.44 2.79 26.40
C GLY A 135 -13.48 3.67 25.71
N VAL A 136 -13.22 4.04 24.46
CA VAL A 136 -14.16 4.82 23.64
C VAL A 136 -15.10 3.93 22.82
N ASP A 137 -16.31 4.42 22.57
CA ASP A 137 -17.21 3.89 21.54
C ASP A 137 -17.79 5.08 20.74
N ILE A 138 -17.22 5.34 19.56
CA ILE A 138 -17.52 6.50 18.72
C ILE A 138 -18.21 6.04 17.44
N THR A 139 -19.45 6.49 17.22
CA THR A 139 -20.21 6.21 15.99
C THR A 139 -20.71 7.51 15.38
N ASN A 140 -20.35 7.79 14.12
CA ASN A 140 -20.79 8.99 13.40
C ASN A 140 -21.57 8.64 12.12
N ASP A 141 -22.89 8.53 12.21
CA ASP A 141 -23.81 8.28 11.06
C ASP A 141 -23.78 9.37 9.96
N ALA A 142 -22.94 10.41 10.07
CA ALA A 142 -22.88 11.56 9.16
C ALA A 142 -21.50 11.79 8.49
N GLY A 143 -20.47 11.01 8.81
CA GLY A 143 -19.11 11.17 8.29
C GLY A 143 -18.10 10.34 9.08
N SER A 144 -16.82 10.69 8.99
CA SER A 144 -15.75 10.05 9.77
C SER A 144 -15.97 10.21 11.28
N ALA A 145 -15.66 9.18 12.06
CA ALA A 145 -15.83 9.23 13.52
C ALA A 145 -14.61 9.88 14.21
N ILE A 146 -13.42 9.74 13.64
CA ILE A 146 -12.25 10.58 13.92
C ILE A 146 -11.80 11.22 12.60
N GLU A 147 -11.66 12.55 12.59
CA GLU A 147 -11.34 13.35 11.41
C GLU A 147 -10.22 14.36 11.77
N VAL A 148 -9.01 14.16 11.28
CA VAL A 148 -7.92 15.14 11.40
C VAL A 148 -7.89 15.98 10.13
N ARG A 149 -8.10 17.30 10.27
CA ARG A 149 -8.07 18.26 9.15
C ARG A 149 -6.78 19.06 9.07
N THR A 150 -6.20 19.38 10.23
CA THR A 150 -4.94 20.12 10.34
C THR A 150 -4.21 19.74 11.63
N ALA A 151 -2.94 19.35 11.48
CA ALA A 151 -1.92 19.20 12.51
C ALA A 151 -0.54 19.24 11.82
N ASP A 152 0.53 18.94 12.55
CA ASP A 152 1.84 18.56 11.99
C ASP A 152 1.96 17.02 12.05
N ASP A 153 1.61 16.46 13.21
CA ASP A 153 1.57 15.02 13.49
C ASP A 153 0.30 14.67 14.30
N VAL A 154 -0.31 13.51 14.03
CA VAL A 154 -1.30 12.91 14.94
C VAL A 154 -0.94 11.49 15.36
N ALA A 155 -1.05 11.22 16.66
CA ALA A 155 -0.94 9.88 17.21
C ALA A 155 -2.25 9.42 17.85
N ILE A 156 -2.65 8.19 17.56
CA ILE A 156 -3.69 7.45 18.29
C ILE A 156 -2.99 6.42 19.19
N HIS A 157 -3.13 6.59 20.50
CA HIS A 157 -2.56 5.67 21.48
C HIS A 157 -3.64 4.84 22.18
N LEU A 158 -3.56 3.52 22.05
CA LEU A 158 -4.50 2.56 22.62
C LEU A 158 -4.08 2.22 24.05
N ALA A 159 -4.74 2.84 25.04
CA ALA A 159 -4.38 2.71 26.46
C ALA A 159 -4.38 1.25 26.94
N ASP A 160 -3.47 0.88 27.84
CA ASP A 160 -3.27 -0.52 28.26
C ASP A 160 -4.55 -1.17 28.81
N GLY A 161 -4.96 -2.28 28.18
CA GLY A 161 -6.17 -3.02 28.53
C GLY A 161 -7.49 -2.32 28.20
N SER A 162 -7.48 -1.22 27.46
CA SER A 162 -8.68 -0.58 26.90
C SER A 162 -9.28 -1.39 25.75
N THR A 163 -10.54 -1.12 25.43
CA THR A 163 -11.22 -1.64 24.24
C THR A 163 -11.97 -0.49 23.59
N ASN A 164 -11.57 -0.14 22.38
CA ASN A 164 -12.01 1.06 21.69
C ASN A 164 -12.78 0.68 20.42
N ARG A 165 -13.80 1.46 20.07
CA ARG A 165 -14.65 1.28 18.88
C ARG A 165 -14.81 2.58 18.13
N VAL A 166 -14.70 2.51 16.81
CA VAL A 166 -14.85 3.65 15.89
C VAL A 166 -15.65 3.18 14.67
N ALA A 167 -16.72 3.89 14.30
CA ALA A 167 -17.57 3.57 13.15
C ALA A 167 -18.16 4.83 12.50
N ASP A 168 -18.23 4.85 11.18
CA ASP A 168 -18.64 5.98 10.33
C ASP A 168 -20.07 5.86 9.73
N THR A 169 -20.35 6.76 8.78
CA THR A 169 -21.50 6.72 7.87
C THR A 169 -21.40 5.56 6.89
N GLY A 170 -22.55 4.95 6.54
CA GLY A 170 -22.62 3.91 5.49
C GLY A 170 -22.48 4.39 4.04
N SER A 171 -22.05 5.64 3.81
CA SER A 171 -21.69 6.20 2.50
C SER A 171 -21.16 7.63 2.65
N TYR A 172 -20.17 7.99 1.84
CA TYR A 172 -19.67 9.36 1.69
C TYR A 172 -20.28 10.07 0.46
N ALA A 173 -19.99 11.37 0.30
CA ALA A 173 -20.25 12.08 -0.94
C ALA A 173 -19.07 11.91 -1.90
N GLU A 174 -19.33 11.94 -3.22
CA GLU A 174 -18.30 11.84 -4.27
C GLU A 174 -17.23 12.96 -4.18
N ASP A 175 -17.56 14.07 -3.50
CA ASP A 175 -16.72 15.24 -3.25
C ASP A 175 -16.47 15.47 -1.74
N ALA A 176 -16.48 14.41 -0.94
CA ALA A 176 -16.10 14.48 0.47
C ALA A 176 -14.57 14.52 0.63
N ASP A 177 -14.07 15.47 1.41
CA ASP A 177 -12.63 15.57 1.72
C ASP A 177 -12.15 14.41 2.61
N ALA A 178 -13.01 13.97 3.55
CA ALA A 178 -12.77 12.83 4.43
C ALA A 178 -13.68 11.64 4.08
N ASN A 179 -13.11 10.45 3.91
CA ASN A 179 -13.79 9.23 3.44
C ASN A 179 -13.48 7.96 4.26
N ALA A 180 -12.83 8.04 5.42
CA ALA A 180 -12.52 6.88 6.26
C ALA A 180 -13.12 6.96 7.67
N ALA A 181 -13.31 5.83 8.37
CA ALA A 181 -13.81 5.86 9.75
C ALA A 181 -12.86 6.54 10.73
N ILE A 182 -11.55 6.40 10.50
CA ILE A 182 -10.50 7.30 10.99
C ILE A 182 -9.84 7.91 9.75
N HIS A 183 -10.01 9.21 9.55
CA HIS A 183 -9.41 9.95 8.43
C HIS A 183 -8.43 10.99 8.96
N ALA A 184 -7.27 11.12 8.32
CA ALA A 184 -6.31 12.17 8.62
C ALA A 184 -5.72 12.82 7.36
N ASP A 185 -5.80 14.15 7.28
CA ASP A 185 -5.16 15.00 6.27
C ASP A 185 -3.68 15.30 6.62
N THR A 186 -2.99 14.36 7.30
CA THR A 186 -1.66 14.52 7.92
C THR A 186 -1.14 13.17 8.44
N ASP A 187 0.17 13.04 8.67
CA ASP A 187 0.81 11.86 9.26
C ASP A 187 0.09 11.30 10.50
N LEU A 188 -0.22 9.99 10.45
CA LEU A 188 -1.00 9.28 11.47
C LEU A 188 -0.25 8.06 12.03
N THR A 189 0.13 8.12 13.31
CA THR A 189 0.74 7.00 14.03
C THR A 189 -0.26 6.30 14.96
N VAL A 190 -0.36 4.96 14.92
CA VAL A 190 -1.14 4.15 15.88
C VAL A 190 -0.19 3.32 16.78
N SER A 191 -0.39 3.40 18.09
CA SER A 191 0.47 2.77 19.11
C SER A 191 -0.31 2.26 20.33
N GLY A 192 0.39 1.64 21.29
CA GLY A 192 -0.16 1.16 22.56
C GLY A 192 -0.53 -0.33 22.57
N THR A 193 -1.07 -0.79 23.70
CA THR A 193 -1.38 -2.21 23.98
C THR A 193 -2.87 -2.51 24.15
N GLY A 194 -3.74 -1.48 24.10
CA GLY A 194 -5.19 -1.65 24.05
C GLY A 194 -5.67 -2.20 22.70
N SER A 195 -6.97 -2.51 22.63
CA SER A 195 -7.60 -2.94 21.38
C SER A 195 -8.42 -1.84 20.71
N LEU A 196 -8.42 -1.84 19.37
CA LEU A 196 -9.19 -0.93 18.53
C LEU A 196 -9.97 -1.74 17.49
N ALA A 197 -11.29 -1.57 17.46
CA ALA A 197 -12.16 -2.09 16.41
C ALA A 197 -12.71 -0.94 15.56
N VAL A 198 -12.30 -0.88 14.29
CA VAL A 198 -12.73 0.13 13.32
C VAL A 198 -13.71 -0.48 12.33
N THR A 199 -14.77 0.25 12.01
CA THR A 199 -15.76 -0.13 10.99
C THR A 199 -15.93 1.01 9.98
N GLY A 200 -15.26 0.90 8.83
CA GLY A 200 -15.49 1.71 7.63
C GLY A 200 -16.68 1.16 6.87
N ASN A 201 -17.87 1.69 7.13
CA ASN A 201 -19.11 1.30 6.47
C ASN A 201 -19.26 2.01 5.12
N GLY A 202 -18.65 3.19 4.96
CA GLY A 202 -18.83 4.05 3.80
C GLY A 202 -17.75 3.87 2.72
N ASN A 203 -16.48 3.77 3.14
CA ASN A 203 -15.32 3.52 2.29
C ASN A 203 -14.23 2.82 3.14
N ASP A 204 -13.18 3.56 3.53
CA ASP A 204 -11.97 3.00 4.16
C ASP A 204 -12.12 2.85 5.69
N GLY A 205 -11.29 1.98 6.26
CA GLY A 205 -11.14 1.84 7.69
C GLY A 205 -10.34 2.96 8.34
N ILE A 206 -9.04 2.99 8.08
CA ILE A 206 -8.09 3.99 8.60
C ILE A 206 -7.30 4.55 7.42
N THR A 207 -7.39 5.86 7.18
CA THR A 207 -6.73 6.54 6.06
C THR A 207 -5.91 7.73 6.55
N SER A 208 -4.68 7.85 6.05
CA SER A 208 -3.85 9.05 6.06
C SER A 208 -3.63 9.54 4.62
N THR A 209 -3.73 10.85 4.38
CA THR A 209 -3.33 11.47 3.11
C THR A 209 -1.83 11.71 2.99
N ASP A 210 -1.08 11.48 4.07
CA ASP A 210 0.38 11.44 4.10
C ASP A 210 0.76 10.01 4.58
N ASP A 211 1.57 9.85 5.64
CA ASP A 211 1.97 8.54 6.16
C ASP A 211 0.95 7.93 7.14
N LEU A 212 0.79 6.61 7.09
CA LEU A 212 0.08 5.82 8.12
C LEU A 212 1.04 4.78 8.72
N VAL A 213 1.30 4.87 10.03
CA VAL A 213 2.23 3.96 10.72
C VAL A 213 1.57 3.22 11.88
N ILE A 214 1.67 1.90 11.88
CA ILE A 214 1.22 1.02 12.97
C ILE A 214 2.43 0.50 13.76
N LEU A 215 2.71 1.14 14.90
CA LEU A 215 3.77 0.72 15.82
C LEU A 215 3.34 -0.49 16.67
N SER A 216 2.11 -0.47 17.19
CA SER A 216 1.55 -1.57 17.99
C SER A 216 0.04 -1.47 18.21
N GLY A 217 -0.56 -2.55 18.71
CA GLY A 217 -1.97 -2.62 19.13
C GLY A 217 -2.59 -4.00 18.91
N GLU A 218 -3.81 -4.20 19.39
CA GLU A 218 -4.72 -5.26 18.90
C GLU A 218 -5.78 -4.58 18.02
N ILE A 219 -5.55 -4.54 16.71
CA ILE A 219 -6.35 -3.73 15.77
C ILE A 219 -7.19 -4.67 14.89
N THR A 220 -8.50 -4.43 14.85
CA THR A 220 -9.41 -5.10 13.92
C THR A 220 -10.08 -4.04 13.06
N VAL A 221 -9.97 -4.17 11.74
CA VAL A 221 -10.61 -3.26 10.79
C VAL A 221 -11.57 -4.05 9.91
N THR A 222 -12.77 -3.51 9.69
CA THR A 222 -13.68 -3.97 8.64
C THR A 222 -14.07 -2.76 7.80
N ALA A 223 -13.74 -2.77 6.51
CA ALA A 223 -13.94 -1.69 5.57
C ALA A 223 -14.81 -2.11 4.38
N ALA A 224 -15.45 -1.12 3.75
CA ALA A 224 -16.19 -1.30 2.52
C ALA A 224 -15.24 -1.30 1.32
N ASP A 225 -14.24 -0.42 1.34
CA ASP A 225 -13.17 -0.28 0.35
C ASP A 225 -11.86 -0.79 1.01
N ASP A 226 -10.89 0.07 1.33
CA ASP A 226 -9.58 -0.33 1.89
C ASP A 226 -9.58 -0.44 3.42
N ALA A 227 -8.89 -1.44 3.99
CA ALA A 227 -8.81 -1.57 5.44
C ALA A 227 -7.81 -0.58 6.07
N LEU A 228 -6.59 -0.48 5.54
CA LEU A 228 -5.59 0.52 5.92
C LEU A 228 -5.05 1.22 4.68
N ARG A 229 -4.96 2.55 4.71
CA ARG A 229 -4.43 3.36 3.62
C ARG A 229 -3.51 4.46 4.14
N GLY A 230 -2.26 4.47 3.69
CA GLY A 230 -1.33 5.58 3.91
C GLY A 230 -0.84 6.04 2.56
N LYS A 231 -1.26 7.23 2.11
CA LYS A 231 -0.99 7.68 0.75
C LYS A 231 0.51 7.71 0.47
N ASP A 232 1.30 8.40 1.29
CA ASP A 232 2.74 8.56 1.01
C ASP A 232 3.56 7.36 1.49
N ALA A 233 3.20 6.76 2.63
CA ALA A 233 3.67 5.43 3.04
C ALA A 233 2.67 4.73 3.97
N LEU A 234 2.68 3.41 3.96
CA LEU A 234 1.99 2.57 4.95
C LEU A 234 2.95 1.60 5.63
N ALA A 235 3.34 1.91 6.87
CA ALA A 235 4.32 1.14 7.63
C ALA A 235 3.70 0.34 8.79
N VAL A 236 4.14 -0.90 8.99
CA VAL A 236 3.77 -1.76 10.13
C VAL A 236 5.02 -2.32 10.82
N GLU A 237 5.29 -1.81 12.01
CA GLU A 237 6.40 -2.27 12.87
C GLU A 237 5.96 -3.32 13.89
N GLY A 238 4.66 -3.38 14.22
CA GLY A 238 4.19 -4.23 15.31
C GLY A 238 2.67 -4.37 15.41
N GLY A 239 2.25 -4.98 16.52
CA GLY A 239 0.85 -5.25 16.81
C GLY A 239 0.31 -6.59 16.29
N THR A 240 -0.98 -6.79 16.47
CA THR A 240 -1.78 -7.88 15.90
C THR A 240 -2.95 -7.25 15.17
N LEU A 241 -2.96 -7.40 13.84
CA LEU A 241 -3.87 -6.75 12.92
C LEU A 241 -4.77 -7.82 12.28
N THR A 242 -6.08 -7.58 12.28
CA THR A 242 -7.06 -8.36 11.52
C THR A 242 -7.79 -7.42 10.59
N LEU A 243 -7.52 -7.51 9.30
CA LEU A 243 -7.94 -6.57 8.28
C LEU A 243 -8.97 -7.25 7.37
N THR A 244 -10.14 -6.64 7.20
CA THR A 244 -11.18 -7.14 6.30
C THR A 244 -11.65 -6.02 5.39
N ALA A 245 -11.19 -6.03 4.15
CA ALA A 245 -11.66 -5.16 3.08
C ALA A 245 -12.69 -5.94 2.23
N THR A 246 -13.82 -5.31 1.88
CA THR A 246 -14.91 -5.99 1.16
C THR A 246 -14.87 -5.71 -0.34
N GLY A 247 -14.37 -4.55 -0.74
CA GLY A 247 -14.34 -4.06 -2.12
C GLY A 247 -12.95 -3.67 -2.63
N GLY A 248 -12.03 -3.30 -1.74
CA GLY A 248 -10.64 -2.97 -2.05
C GLY A 248 -9.65 -3.78 -1.21
N ASP A 249 -8.57 -3.11 -0.78
CA ASP A 249 -7.33 -3.73 -0.36
C ASP A 249 -7.21 -3.94 1.16
N GLY A 250 -6.46 -4.97 1.56
CA GLY A 250 -6.07 -5.15 2.95
C GLY A 250 -5.18 -4.02 3.48
N MET A 251 -4.23 -3.57 2.65
CA MET A 251 -3.28 -2.50 2.94
C MET A 251 -2.95 -1.78 1.62
N LYS A 252 -3.10 -0.46 1.57
CA LYS A 252 -2.89 0.36 0.36
C LYS A 252 -1.92 1.53 0.58
N SER A 253 -1.12 1.85 -0.44
CA SER A 253 -0.37 3.11 -0.53
C SER A 253 -0.33 3.61 -1.98
N ASP A 254 -0.81 4.84 -2.22
CA ASP A 254 -1.04 5.39 -3.56
C ASP A 254 0.12 6.26 -4.09
N GLY A 255 0.91 6.87 -3.21
CA GLY A 255 1.92 7.87 -3.55
C GLY A 255 1.34 9.16 -4.16
N ASP A 256 2.21 9.98 -4.75
CA ASP A 256 1.79 11.10 -5.60
C ASP A 256 1.53 10.60 -7.03
N GLU A 257 0.34 10.01 -7.24
CA GLU A 257 -0.11 9.60 -8.57
C GLU A 257 -0.33 10.82 -9.49
N GLY A 258 0.25 10.78 -10.69
CA GLY A 258 0.10 11.85 -11.69
C GLY A 258 0.20 11.35 -13.14
N ASP A 259 -0.55 11.99 -14.04
CA ASP A 259 -0.54 11.72 -15.49
C ASP A 259 0.84 11.99 -16.17
N ASP A 260 1.79 12.61 -15.45
CA ASP A 260 3.14 12.99 -15.91
C ASP A 260 4.18 12.54 -14.87
N SER A 261 5.12 11.69 -15.26
CA SER A 261 6.17 11.16 -14.38
C SER A 261 7.13 12.20 -13.80
N SER A 262 7.08 13.45 -14.28
CA SER A 262 7.80 14.57 -13.67
C SER A 262 7.05 15.23 -12.50
N GLU A 263 5.82 14.79 -12.23
CA GLU A 263 5.01 15.14 -11.05
C GLU A 263 4.95 14.00 -10.01
N ILE A 264 5.28 12.76 -10.39
CA ILE A 264 5.36 11.58 -9.48
C ILE A 264 6.63 11.64 -8.62
N ASP A 265 6.47 11.46 -7.30
CA ASP A 265 7.57 11.22 -6.37
C ASP A 265 7.76 9.73 -6.11
N TRP A 266 8.80 9.16 -6.72
CA TRP A 266 9.12 7.72 -6.67
C TRP A 266 9.72 7.25 -5.34
N THR A 267 9.81 8.13 -4.35
CA THR A 267 10.25 7.81 -2.98
C THR A 267 9.10 7.43 -2.04
N ARG A 268 7.85 7.55 -2.53
CA ARG A 268 6.58 7.44 -1.81
C ARG A 268 5.67 6.40 -2.47
N GLY A 269 4.51 6.15 -1.88
CA GLY A 269 3.53 5.16 -2.35
C GLY A 269 3.93 3.73 -2.01
N TYR A 270 4.66 3.53 -0.92
CA TYR A 270 5.23 2.24 -0.53
C TYR A 270 4.59 1.64 0.73
N ILE A 271 4.55 0.31 0.79
CA ILE A 271 4.20 -0.45 2.00
C ILE A 271 5.47 -1.04 2.62
N TYR A 272 5.65 -0.83 3.92
CA TYR A 272 6.78 -1.40 4.67
C TYR A 272 6.32 -2.24 5.87
N VAL A 273 6.67 -3.53 5.89
CA VAL A 273 6.36 -4.42 7.02
C VAL A 273 7.65 -4.92 7.66
N SER A 274 7.98 -4.38 8.83
CA SER A 274 9.15 -4.79 9.62
C SER A 274 8.81 -5.74 10.77
N GLY A 275 7.54 -5.79 11.18
CA GLY A 275 7.06 -6.61 12.29
C GLY A 275 5.56 -6.86 12.30
N GLY A 276 5.03 -7.20 13.48
CA GLY A 276 3.61 -7.49 13.69
C GLY A 276 3.15 -8.89 13.28
N THR A 277 1.84 -9.13 13.44
CA THR A 277 1.12 -10.30 12.92
C THR A 277 -0.15 -9.77 12.24
N ILE A 278 -0.27 -10.01 10.95
CA ILE A 278 -1.24 -9.36 10.06
C ILE A 278 -2.05 -10.48 9.37
N ASP A 279 -3.36 -10.48 9.57
CA ASP A 279 -4.30 -11.48 9.04
C ASP A 279 -5.33 -10.74 8.17
N ILE A 280 -5.33 -11.01 6.86
CA ILE A 280 -5.99 -10.21 5.82
C ILE A 280 -7.04 -11.03 5.09
N THR A 281 -8.22 -10.43 4.89
CA THR A 281 -9.21 -10.87 3.90
C THR A 281 -9.60 -9.66 3.07
N ALA A 282 -9.39 -9.70 1.76
CA ALA A 282 -9.60 -8.54 0.88
C ALA A 282 -10.57 -8.84 -0.27
N GLY A 283 -11.18 -7.76 -0.80
CA GLY A 283 -12.04 -7.80 -1.98
C GLY A 283 -11.27 -7.64 -3.29
N ASP A 284 -10.04 -7.15 -3.19
CA ASP A 284 -9.04 -6.97 -4.26
C ASP A 284 -7.70 -7.54 -3.74
N ASP A 285 -6.67 -6.72 -3.46
CA ASP A 285 -5.33 -7.17 -3.04
C ASP A 285 -5.14 -7.31 -1.52
N GLY A 286 -4.15 -8.10 -1.12
CA GLY A 286 -3.69 -8.18 0.27
C GLY A 286 -2.90 -6.94 0.70
N LEU A 287 -1.85 -6.63 -0.06
CA LEU A 287 -1.02 -5.43 0.04
C LEU A 287 -0.89 -4.85 -1.38
N GLN A 288 -1.24 -3.59 -1.60
CA GLN A 288 -1.07 -2.88 -2.87
C GLN A 288 -0.31 -1.58 -2.66
N ALA A 289 0.84 -1.45 -3.31
CA ALA A 289 1.68 -0.26 -3.27
C ALA A 289 1.91 0.28 -4.68
N PHE A 290 1.74 1.59 -4.87
CA PHE A 290 2.03 2.28 -6.13
C PHE A 290 3.52 2.24 -6.53
N THR A 291 4.44 2.12 -5.57
CA THR A 291 5.85 1.84 -5.84
C THR A 291 6.25 0.47 -5.30
N ASP A 292 6.59 0.41 -4.02
CA ASP A 292 7.30 -0.72 -3.44
C ASP A 292 6.53 -1.36 -2.29
N THR A 293 6.44 -2.69 -2.28
CA THR A 293 6.07 -3.45 -1.08
C THR A 293 7.29 -4.17 -0.52
N VAL A 294 7.78 -3.70 0.62
CA VAL A 294 8.97 -4.25 1.30
C VAL A 294 8.57 -4.99 2.58
N VAL A 295 8.69 -6.31 2.56
CA VAL A 295 8.41 -7.19 3.71
C VAL A 295 9.73 -7.58 4.37
N ALA A 296 10.21 -6.72 5.27
CA ALA A 296 11.43 -6.90 6.03
C ALA A 296 11.28 -7.81 7.26
N GLY A 297 10.05 -8.06 7.72
CA GLY A 297 9.76 -8.94 8.85
C GLY A 297 8.28 -9.26 9.01
N GLY A 298 7.86 -9.45 10.26
CA GLY A 298 6.46 -9.74 10.61
C GLY A 298 5.97 -11.14 10.21
N THR A 299 4.66 -11.34 10.31
CA THR A 299 3.95 -12.53 9.82
C THR A 299 2.65 -12.09 9.15
N ILE A 300 2.55 -12.31 7.84
CA ILE A 300 1.40 -11.94 7.00
C ILE A 300 0.67 -13.23 6.61
N THR A 301 -0.66 -13.24 6.76
CA THR A 301 -1.57 -14.25 6.18
C THR A 301 -2.63 -13.54 5.36
N ALA A 302 -2.92 -14.03 4.15
CA ALA A 302 -3.85 -13.40 3.22
C ALA A 302 -4.79 -14.44 2.56
N ASP A 303 -6.08 -14.12 2.47
CA ASP A 303 -7.12 -14.82 1.70
C ASP A 303 -7.86 -13.76 0.87
N VAL A 304 -7.46 -13.56 -0.38
CA VAL A 304 -7.75 -12.36 -1.18
C VAL A 304 -8.33 -12.71 -2.56
N ALA A 305 -8.85 -11.71 -3.27
CA ALA A 305 -9.56 -11.92 -4.52
C ALA A 305 -8.65 -11.77 -5.74
N ASP A 306 -7.81 -10.72 -5.76
CA ASP A 306 -6.74 -10.54 -6.74
C ASP A 306 -5.39 -10.86 -6.06
N ASP A 307 -4.45 -9.95 -5.83
CA ASP A 307 -3.07 -10.32 -5.56
C ASP A 307 -2.67 -10.38 -4.08
N GLY A 308 -1.86 -11.38 -3.73
CA GLY A 308 -1.45 -11.62 -2.34
C GLY A 308 -0.55 -10.52 -1.76
N VAL A 309 0.46 -10.09 -2.53
CA VAL A 309 1.43 -9.06 -2.18
C VAL A 309 1.87 -8.35 -3.46
N LYS A 310 1.50 -7.09 -3.63
CA LYS A 310 1.72 -6.31 -4.85
C LYS A 310 2.51 -5.02 -4.58
N GLY A 311 3.36 -4.65 -5.52
CA GLY A 311 3.95 -3.32 -5.62
C GLY A 311 4.27 -3.05 -7.08
N GLU A 312 3.71 -2.00 -7.69
CA GLU A 312 3.80 -1.82 -9.15
C GLU A 312 5.25 -1.80 -9.66
N ALA A 313 6.17 -1.24 -8.87
CA ALA A 313 7.60 -1.22 -9.17
C ALA A 313 8.37 -2.40 -8.57
N ILE A 314 8.27 -2.62 -7.25
CA ILE A 314 9.08 -3.62 -6.53
C ILE A 314 8.28 -4.38 -5.46
N VAL A 315 8.43 -5.70 -5.41
CA VAL A 315 8.20 -6.50 -4.20
C VAL A 315 9.54 -7.01 -3.68
N SER A 316 9.90 -6.66 -2.43
CA SER A 316 11.17 -7.06 -1.81
C SER A 316 10.96 -7.76 -0.47
N VAL A 317 11.51 -8.96 -0.30
CA VAL A 317 11.29 -9.82 0.88
C VAL A 317 12.61 -10.35 1.44
N GLY A 318 12.95 -9.97 2.68
CA GLY A 318 14.16 -10.45 3.36
C GLY A 318 14.44 -9.76 4.70
N GLU A 319 15.29 -10.34 5.55
CA GLU A 319 15.61 -9.74 6.86
C GLU A 319 16.42 -8.44 6.70
N ILE A 320 15.95 -7.35 7.30
CA ILE A 320 16.75 -6.13 7.55
C ILE A 320 17.36 -6.19 8.96
N ALA A 321 18.50 -5.53 9.17
CA ALA A 321 19.19 -5.47 10.45
C ALA A 321 18.33 -4.89 11.61
N GLY A 322 17.65 -5.77 12.35
CA GLY A 322 16.80 -5.42 13.49
C GLY A 322 15.47 -6.18 13.52
N THR A 323 15.04 -6.70 12.36
CA THR A 323 13.79 -7.46 12.21
C THR A 323 14.00 -8.96 12.50
N THR A 324 12.95 -9.75 12.27
CA THR A 324 13.00 -11.22 12.22
C THR A 324 12.56 -11.68 10.83
N ALA A 325 13.09 -12.81 10.34
CA ALA A 325 12.68 -13.45 9.08
C ALA A 325 11.18 -13.28 8.78
N PRO A 326 10.80 -12.63 7.66
CA PRO A 326 9.41 -12.48 7.29
C PRO A 326 8.77 -13.84 7.07
N VAL A 327 7.52 -13.97 7.48
CA VAL A 327 6.67 -15.13 7.19
C VAL A 327 5.48 -14.64 6.38
N ILE A 328 5.35 -15.12 5.15
CA ILE A 328 4.25 -14.75 4.25
C ILE A 328 3.47 -16.03 3.93
N THR A 329 2.15 -15.96 4.04
CA THR A 329 1.25 -17.08 3.72
C THR A 329 0.04 -16.57 2.93
N VAL A 330 0.08 -16.69 1.61
CA VAL A 330 -1.06 -16.39 0.74
C VAL A 330 -1.83 -17.69 0.54
N THR A 331 -3.09 -17.71 0.95
CA THR A 331 -3.93 -18.92 1.00
C THR A 331 -4.91 -19.04 -0.16
N ALA A 332 -5.23 -17.92 -0.81
CA ALA A 332 -5.90 -17.81 -2.10
C ALA A 332 -5.63 -16.40 -2.67
N SER A 333 -5.49 -16.32 -3.99
CA SER A 333 -5.29 -15.10 -4.78
C SER A 333 -5.47 -15.40 -6.29
N THR A 334 -5.48 -14.37 -7.16
CA THR A 334 -5.18 -14.50 -8.59
C THR A 334 -3.71 -14.86 -8.72
N GLU A 335 -2.80 -13.92 -8.42
CA GLU A 335 -1.36 -14.15 -8.32
C GLU A 335 -0.92 -13.95 -6.85
N ALA A 336 0.09 -14.67 -6.36
CA ALA A 336 0.43 -14.56 -4.93
C ALA A 336 1.51 -13.49 -4.62
N MET A 337 2.28 -13.08 -5.63
CA MET A 337 3.20 -11.94 -5.60
C MET A 337 3.33 -11.33 -7.01
N GLU A 338 2.98 -10.06 -7.21
CA GLU A 338 3.17 -9.33 -8.49
C GLU A 338 4.00 -8.03 -8.29
N ALA A 339 4.93 -7.76 -9.22
CA ALA A 339 5.62 -6.46 -9.38
C ALA A 339 6.39 -6.39 -10.70
N ALA A 340 6.79 -5.20 -11.14
CA ALA A 340 7.78 -5.06 -12.23
C ALA A 340 9.14 -5.69 -11.90
N ASN A 341 9.54 -5.72 -10.63
CA ASN A 341 10.72 -6.44 -10.15
C ASN A 341 10.45 -7.11 -8.80
N ILE A 342 10.86 -8.38 -8.64
CA ILE A 342 10.62 -9.16 -7.43
C ILE A 342 11.95 -9.67 -6.86
N GLY A 343 12.23 -9.34 -5.60
CA GLY A 343 13.44 -9.72 -4.88
C GLY A 343 13.15 -10.58 -3.64
N ILE A 344 13.59 -11.84 -3.62
CA ILE A 344 13.44 -12.75 -2.47
C ILE A 344 14.81 -13.11 -1.89
N TYR A 345 15.15 -12.45 -0.79
CA TYR A 345 16.43 -12.53 -0.08
C TYR A 345 16.34 -13.36 1.20
N GLY A 346 15.14 -13.60 1.74
CA GLY A 346 14.96 -14.32 3.00
C GLY A 346 13.54 -14.82 3.24
N GLY A 347 13.25 -15.15 4.50
CA GLY A 347 11.91 -15.49 4.95
C GLY A 347 11.45 -16.94 4.76
N THR A 348 10.22 -17.20 5.20
CA THR A 348 9.44 -18.41 4.90
C THR A 348 8.18 -17.98 4.18
N ILE A 349 8.00 -18.44 2.95
CA ILE A 349 6.99 -17.95 2.02
C ILE A 349 6.19 -19.17 1.54
N ASP A 350 4.87 -19.15 1.72
CA ASP A 350 3.93 -20.21 1.32
C ASP A 350 2.80 -19.58 0.50
N LEU A 351 2.71 -19.90 -0.79
CA LEU A 351 1.90 -19.17 -1.77
C LEU A 351 0.90 -20.12 -2.43
N THR A 352 -0.38 -19.75 -2.43
CA THR A 352 -1.45 -20.45 -3.14
C THR A 352 -2.16 -19.46 -4.07
N ALA A 353 -1.96 -19.64 -5.37
CA ALA A 353 -2.45 -18.74 -6.42
C ALA A 353 -3.36 -19.52 -7.40
N SER A 354 -4.33 -18.84 -8.00
CA SER A 354 -5.22 -19.43 -9.01
C SER A 354 -4.73 -19.25 -10.44
N ASP A 355 -3.84 -18.27 -10.68
CA ASP A 355 -2.97 -18.15 -11.85
C ASP A 355 -1.51 -18.39 -11.40
N ASP A 356 -0.61 -17.42 -11.49
CA ASP A 356 0.83 -17.58 -11.24
C ASP A 356 1.23 -17.41 -9.77
N GLY A 357 2.20 -18.20 -9.32
CA GLY A 357 2.68 -18.16 -7.93
C GLY A 357 3.47 -16.89 -7.59
N ILE A 358 4.31 -16.43 -8.53
CA ILE A 358 5.10 -15.20 -8.45
C ILE A 358 5.21 -14.70 -9.89
N ASN A 359 4.75 -13.49 -10.18
CA ASN A 359 4.71 -12.91 -11.51
C ASN A 359 5.52 -11.61 -11.56
N ALA A 360 6.60 -11.57 -12.35
CA ALA A 360 7.28 -10.32 -12.64
C ALA A 360 6.72 -9.70 -13.94
N SER A 361 5.97 -8.61 -13.81
CA SER A 361 5.01 -8.10 -14.80
C SER A 361 4.88 -6.56 -14.78
N GLY A 362 4.28 -5.94 -15.80
CA GLY A 362 3.95 -4.50 -15.79
C GLY A 362 5.06 -3.52 -16.19
N ASN A 363 6.30 -3.95 -16.37
CA ASN A 363 7.44 -3.04 -16.60
C ASN A 363 7.32 -2.23 -17.91
N ALA A 364 6.57 -2.73 -18.89
CA ALA A 364 6.28 -2.00 -20.13
C ALA A 364 5.27 -0.85 -19.95
N GLU A 365 4.36 -0.96 -18.97
CA GLU A 365 3.42 0.08 -18.58
C GLU A 365 4.12 1.13 -17.71
N LEU A 366 4.88 0.66 -16.72
CA LEU A 366 5.71 1.52 -15.87
C LEU A 366 6.74 2.32 -16.69
N GLN A 367 7.41 1.72 -17.68
CA GLN A 367 8.28 2.46 -18.63
C GLN A 367 7.54 3.51 -19.46
N ALA A 368 6.27 3.28 -19.83
CA ALA A 368 5.48 4.26 -20.57
C ALA A 368 5.10 5.45 -19.67
N LEU A 369 4.62 5.18 -18.45
CA LEU A 369 4.37 6.18 -17.42
C LEU A 369 5.61 7.03 -17.16
N ILE A 370 6.75 6.39 -16.88
CA ILE A 370 8.07 7.01 -16.68
C ILE A 370 8.49 7.89 -17.86
N ALA A 371 8.18 7.50 -19.10
CA ALA A 371 8.49 8.28 -20.30
C ALA A 371 7.51 9.45 -20.55
N GLY A 372 6.40 9.54 -19.83
CA GLY A 372 5.28 10.43 -20.13
C GLY A 372 4.58 10.06 -21.44
N GLU A 373 4.52 8.76 -21.77
CA GLU A 373 3.92 8.20 -22.98
C GLU A 373 2.67 7.38 -22.64
N GLU A 374 1.63 7.47 -23.47
CA GLU A 374 0.40 6.66 -23.34
C GLU A 374 0.73 5.18 -23.55
N PHE A 375 0.51 4.32 -22.54
CA PHE A 375 0.70 2.88 -22.68
C PHE A 375 -0.33 2.31 -23.66
N THR A 376 0.16 1.75 -24.79
CA THR A 376 -0.71 1.16 -25.82
C THR A 376 -0.76 -0.37 -25.79
N GLY A 377 -0.30 -0.99 -24.70
CA GLY A 377 -0.13 -2.43 -24.55
C GLY A 377 1.11 -2.99 -25.28
N VAL A 378 1.51 -4.20 -24.90
CA VAL A 378 2.66 -4.91 -25.51
C VAL A 378 2.29 -5.58 -26.84
N THR A 379 3.15 -5.44 -27.85
CA THR A 379 2.91 -6.03 -29.20
C THR A 379 3.31 -7.50 -29.32
N ASP A 380 4.15 -7.96 -28.41
CA ASP A 380 4.69 -9.32 -28.33
C ASP A 380 4.81 -9.62 -26.84
N ARG A 381 4.05 -10.59 -26.32
CA ARG A 381 4.06 -10.95 -24.89
C ARG A 381 5.24 -11.85 -24.53
N GLU A 382 5.92 -12.39 -25.53
CA GLU A 382 7.09 -13.27 -25.40
C GLU A 382 8.41 -12.46 -25.46
N ALA A 383 8.31 -11.13 -25.43
CA ALA A 383 9.45 -10.24 -25.54
C ALA A 383 9.94 -9.85 -24.14
N ASP A 384 11.23 -10.01 -23.90
CA ASP A 384 11.93 -9.52 -22.70
C ASP A 384 11.71 -7.99 -22.56
N SER A 385 10.81 -7.60 -21.65
CA SER A 385 10.48 -6.20 -21.33
C SER A 385 11.36 -5.61 -20.21
N GLY A 386 12.25 -6.42 -19.65
CA GLY A 386 13.29 -5.99 -18.70
C GLY A 386 12.97 -6.21 -17.22
N GLU A 387 11.85 -6.86 -16.89
CA GLU A 387 11.51 -7.33 -15.54
C GLU A 387 12.63 -8.18 -14.94
N ARG A 388 12.75 -8.16 -13.61
CA ARG A 388 13.73 -8.96 -12.87
C ARG A 388 13.09 -9.69 -11.71
N LEU A 389 13.26 -11.01 -11.69
CA LEU A 389 12.88 -11.86 -10.57
C LEU A 389 14.14 -12.51 -9.99
N GLU A 390 14.53 -12.09 -8.79
CA GLU A 390 15.80 -12.45 -8.15
C GLU A 390 15.56 -13.20 -6.83
N ILE A 391 15.85 -14.51 -6.79
CA ILE A 391 15.75 -15.32 -5.57
C ILE A 391 17.15 -15.71 -5.08
N SER A 392 17.60 -15.06 -4.01
CA SER A 392 18.90 -15.31 -3.38
C SER A 392 18.81 -16.07 -2.05
N GLY A 393 17.63 -16.15 -1.43
CA GLY A 393 17.44 -16.78 -0.14
C GLY A 393 16.04 -17.35 0.10
N GLY A 394 15.70 -17.53 1.39
CA GLY A 394 14.39 -17.97 1.84
C GLY A 394 14.07 -19.46 1.67
N THR A 395 12.91 -19.85 2.19
CA THR A 395 12.21 -21.11 1.87
C THR A 395 10.87 -20.76 1.25
N VAL A 396 10.69 -21.08 -0.03
CA VAL A 396 9.53 -20.71 -0.84
C VAL A 396 8.76 -21.98 -1.22
N THR A 397 7.47 -22.01 -0.91
CA THR A 397 6.54 -23.07 -1.31
C THR A 397 5.42 -22.42 -2.12
N ILE A 398 5.06 -23.05 -3.25
CA ILE A 398 4.11 -22.50 -4.21
C ILE A 398 3.16 -23.61 -4.63
N ASP A 399 1.85 -23.35 -4.63
CA ASP A 399 0.79 -24.15 -5.27
C ASP A 399 0.01 -23.23 -6.22
N ALA A 400 0.41 -23.23 -7.50
CA ALA A 400 -0.09 -22.31 -8.53
C ALA A 400 -1.04 -23.01 -9.52
N GLY A 401 -2.03 -22.25 -10.01
CA GLY A 401 -2.95 -22.70 -11.07
C GLY A 401 -2.34 -22.65 -12.47
N SER A 402 -1.40 -21.74 -12.69
CA SER A 402 -0.55 -21.60 -13.87
C SER A 402 0.93 -21.84 -13.48
N ASP A 403 1.87 -20.96 -13.79
CA ASP A 403 3.29 -21.12 -13.54
C ASP A 403 3.64 -20.88 -12.07
N GLY A 404 4.69 -21.55 -11.59
CA GLY A 404 5.14 -21.35 -10.21
C GLY A 404 5.87 -20.02 -10.05
N ILE A 405 6.60 -19.62 -11.09
CA ILE A 405 7.39 -18.39 -11.18
C ILE A 405 7.34 -17.95 -12.64
N ASP A 406 6.69 -16.84 -12.96
CA ASP A 406 6.70 -16.20 -14.27
C ASP A 406 7.52 -14.90 -14.26
N SER A 407 8.02 -14.51 -15.44
CA SER A 407 8.64 -13.21 -15.64
C SER A 407 8.57 -12.79 -17.11
N ASN A 408 7.99 -11.62 -17.35
CA ASN A 408 8.05 -10.97 -18.66
C ASN A 408 9.49 -10.50 -19.04
N GLY A 409 10.46 -10.69 -18.14
CA GLY A 409 11.89 -10.43 -18.30
C GLY A 409 12.74 -11.62 -17.82
N SER A 410 13.70 -11.39 -16.92
CA SER A 410 14.72 -12.37 -16.53
C SER A 410 14.58 -12.93 -15.11
N ILE A 411 14.83 -14.23 -14.95
CA ILE A 411 14.81 -14.94 -13.66
C ILE A 411 16.23 -15.35 -13.23
N THR A 412 16.61 -15.00 -12.00
CA THR A 412 17.89 -15.39 -11.40
C THR A 412 17.69 -16.02 -10.02
N ILE A 413 17.88 -17.34 -9.93
CA ILE A 413 17.87 -18.08 -8.67
C ILE A 413 19.31 -18.33 -8.23
N SER A 414 19.83 -17.49 -7.35
CA SER A 414 21.17 -17.59 -6.78
C SER A 414 21.21 -18.34 -5.44
N GLY A 415 20.07 -18.58 -4.79
CA GLY A 415 20.01 -19.34 -3.54
C GLY A 415 18.60 -19.85 -3.20
N GLY A 416 18.31 -19.99 -1.90
CA GLY A 416 17.01 -20.43 -1.40
C GLY A 416 16.68 -21.92 -1.57
N THR A 417 15.55 -22.33 -0.97
CA THR A 417 14.92 -23.64 -1.18
C THR A 417 13.50 -23.44 -1.71
N ILE A 418 13.26 -23.81 -2.97
CA ILE A 418 12.03 -23.53 -3.70
C ILE A 418 11.31 -24.84 -4.00
N THR A 419 10.04 -24.95 -3.64
CA THR A 419 9.17 -26.10 -3.92
C THR A 419 7.92 -25.63 -4.65
N ILE A 420 7.77 -26.05 -5.91
CA ILE A 420 6.65 -25.67 -6.78
C ILE A 420 5.75 -26.89 -6.98
N SER A 421 4.48 -26.72 -6.65
CA SER A 421 3.34 -27.43 -7.21
C SER A 421 2.69 -26.48 -8.21
N SER A 422 2.53 -26.94 -9.44
CA SER A 422 1.84 -26.16 -10.48
C SER A 422 0.96 -27.07 -11.32
N ALA A 423 -0.02 -26.51 -12.01
CA ALA A 423 -0.80 -27.29 -12.97
C ALA A 423 0.11 -27.95 -14.02
N ALA A 424 -0.39 -29.02 -14.66
CA ALA A 424 0.38 -29.80 -15.62
C ALA A 424 0.58 -29.05 -16.95
N ASN A 425 1.45 -28.03 -16.91
CA ASN A 425 2.15 -27.27 -17.94
C ASN A 425 2.42 -25.80 -17.53
N GLY A 426 1.90 -25.30 -16.40
CA GLY A 426 1.84 -23.85 -16.17
C GLY A 426 1.11 -23.18 -17.34
N GLY A 427 1.71 -22.14 -17.92
CA GLY A 427 1.60 -21.82 -19.34
C GLY A 427 2.50 -22.74 -20.19
N ASP A 428 3.80 -22.42 -20.23
CA ASP A 428 4.84 -23.21 -20.90
C ASP A 428 5.84 -23.86 -19.91
N GLY A 429 5.71 -23.66 -18.58
CA GLY A 429 6.68 -24.11 -17.57
C GLY A 429 6.13 -24.66 -16.23
N PRO A 430 7.03 -24.72 -15.23
CA PRO A 430 6.71 -24.35 -13.85
C PRO A 430 7.53 -23.13 -13.39
N ILE A 431 8.46 -22.70 -14.24
CA ILE A 431 9.30 -21.51 -14.16
C ILE A 431 9.41 -21.07 -15.63
N ASP A 432 8.82 -19.94 -15.98
CA ASP A 432 8.85 -19.37 -17.32
C ASP A 432 9.47 -17.96 -17.30
N GLY A 433 10.05 -17.53 -18.41
CA GLY A 433 10.74 -16.25 -18.46
C GLY A 433 11.19 -15.86 -19.86
N ASN A 434 10.68 -14.73 -20.35
CA ASN A 434 10.97 -14.21 -21.69
C ASN A 434 12.45 -13.91 -21.96
N GLY A 435 13.17 -13.52 -20.90
CA GLY A 435 14.58 -13.14 -20.89
C GLY A 435 15.51 -14.31 -20.57
N THR A 436 16.44 -14.11 -19.63
CA THR A 436 17.37 -15.17 -19.19
C THR A 436 16.87 -15.81 -17.91
N VAL A 437 16.54 -17.11 -17.95
CA VAL A 437 16.32 -17.94 -16.76
C VAL A 437 17.65 -18.61 -16.34
N SER A 438 18.11 -18.36 -15.12
CA SER A 438 19.37 -18.90 -14.58
C SER A 438 19.25 -19.40 -13.15
N VAL A 439 19.89 -20.53 -12.84
CA VAL A 439 19.89 -21.14 -11.49
C VAL A 439 21.30 -21.55 -11.08
N ALA A 440 21.90 -20.76 -10.19
CA ALA A 440 23.31 -20.88 -9.82
C ALA A 440 23.56 -21.76 -8.59
N GLU A 441 23.04 -21.38 -7.41
CA GLU A 441 23.35 -22.06 -6.13
C GLU A 441 22.12 -22.36 -5.24
N GLY A 442 20.89 -22.21 -5.75
CA GLY A 442 19.64 -22.61 -5.08
C GLY A 442 19.23 -24.08 -5.28
N THR A 443 18.20 -24.54 -4.57
CA THR A 443 17.56 -25.85 -4.83
C THR A 443 16.09 -25.71 -5.22
N VAL A 444 15.75 -26.09 -6.45
CA VAL A 444 14.39 -26.08 -6.99
C VAL A 444 13.83 -27.50 -7.11
N THR A 445 12.65 -27.73 -6.54
CA THR A 445 11.84 -28.95 -6.77
C THR A 445 10.50 -28.55 -7.37
N ALA A 446 10.29 -28.81 -8.65
CA ALA A 446 9.02 -28.56 -9.33
C ALA A 446 8.27 -29.87 -9.60
N ASN A 447 6.98 -29.91 -9.26
CA ASN A 447 6.07 -31.03 -9.49
C ASN A 447 6.64 -32.40 -9.05
N GLY A 448 7.28 -32.39 -7.87
CA GLY A 448 7.89 -33.57 -7.24
C GLY A 448 9.21 -34.05 -7.85
N SER A 449 9.80 -33.30 -8.77
CA SER A 449 11.10 -33.58 -9.40
C SER A 449 12.08 -32.43 -9.18
N ALA A 450 13.39 -32.73 -9.08
CA ALA A 450 14.40 -31.68 -9.10
C ALA A 450 14.41 -31.01 -10.48
N TRP A 451 14.47 -29.68 -10.49
CA TRP A 451 14.47 -28.84 -11.70
C TRP A 451 15.86 -28.21 -11.90
N ASP A 452 16.27 -27.96 -13.15
CA ASP A 452 17.51 -27.25 -13.48
C ASP A 452 17.38 -26.40 -14.76
N GLU A 453 18.31 -25.45 -14.96
CA GLU A 453 18.34 -24.49 -16.09
C GLU A 453 18.28 -25.13 -17.50
N SER A 454 18.61 -26.42 -17.62
CA SER A 454 18.53 -27.14 -18.90
C SER A 454 17.09 -27.54 -19.25
N MET A 455 16.17 -27.47 -18.29
CA MET A 455 14.74 -27.75 -18.49
C MET A 455 14.02 -26.55 -19.11
N ALA A 456 14.31 -25.31 -18.69
CA ALA A 456 13.81 -24.08 -19.34
C ALA A 456 14.16 -24.07 -20.84
N ASN A 457 15.43 -24.30 -21.17
CA ASN A 457 15.92 -24.38 -22.55
C ASN A 457 15.41 -25.62 -23.34
N GLY A 458 14.58 -26.47 -22.73
CA GLY A 458 13.94 -27.63 -23.37
C GLY A 458 12.68 -27.27 -24.15
N MET A 459 11.99 -26.19 -23.74
CA MET A 459 10.89 -25.55 -24.45
C MET A 459 11.50 -24.59 -25.49
N GLY A 460 11.65 -25.05 -26.73
CA GLY A 460 12.13 -24.18 -27.81
C GLY A 460 11.04 -23.18 -28.25
N PRO A 461 11.39 -21.98 -28.74
CA PRO A 461 10.42 -20.93 -29.05
C PRO A 461 9.38 -21.42 -30.07
N GLY A 462 8.12 -21.52 -29.63
CA GLY A 462 6.98 -21.94 -30.44
C GLY A 462 6.18 -23.13 -29.89
N GLY A 463 5.52 -22.95 -28.73
CA GLY A 463 4.51 -23.85 -28.15
C GLY A 463 3.14 -23.88 -28.84
N THR A 464 2.92 -23.05 -29.87
CA THR A 464 1.66 -22.96 -30.66
C THR A 464 0.40 -22.57 -29.87
N GLY A 465 0.41 -21.36 -29.30
CA GLY A 465 -0.76 -20.54 -28.95
C GLY A 465 -2.07 -21.25 -28.59
N GLY A 466 -2.29 -21.46 -27.30
CA GLY A 466 -3.64 -21.37 -26.74
C GLY A 466 -4.16 -19.92 -26.86
N PRO A 467 -5.48 -19.70 -26.99
CA PRO A 467 -6.02 -18.34 -26.96
C PRO A 467 -5.90 -17.80 -25.53
N GLY A 468 -5.23 -16.66 -25.36
CA GLY A 468 -5.07 -16.01 -24.05
C GLY A 468 -6.40 -15.74 -23.34
N GLY A 469 -6.34 -15.65 -22.01
CA GLY A 469 -7.43 -15.21 -21.15
C GLY A 469 -7.91 -13.85 -21.64
N GLY A 470 -9.12 -13.83 -22.22
CA GLY A 470 -9.69 -12.61 -22.78
C GLY A 470 -10.58 -11.95 -21.74
N ASP A 471 -10.19 -10.72 -21.38
CA ASP A 471 -11.02 -9.59 -20.91
C ASP A 471 -12.49 -9.93 -20.59
N GLY A 472 -12.87 -9.78 -19.32
CA GLY A 472 -14.27 -9.66 -18.94
C GLY A 472 -14.93 -8.50 -19.72
N PRO A 473 -16.01 -8.71 -20.50
CA PRO A 473 -16.49 -7.69 -21.41
C PRO A 473 -17.26 -6.58 -20.68
N GLY A 474 -16.55 -5.50 -20.34
CA GLY A 474 -17.13 -4.20 -20.01
C GLY A 474 -18.13 -3.75 -21.09
N GLY A 475 -19.31 -3.31 -20.65
CA GLY A 475 -20.45 -3.10 -21.55
C GLY A 475 -20.34 -1.85 -22.42
N THR A 476 -20.60 -1.99 -23.72
CA THR A 476 -20.84 -0.83 -24.61
C THR A 476 -22.32 -0.71 -24.96
N GLY A 477 -22.87 0.49 -24.80
CA GLY A 477 -24.29 0.77 -25.01
C GLY A 477 -24.76 0.63 -26.47
N GLY A 478 -26.06 0.36 -26.65
CA GLY A 478 -26.71 0.38 -27.97
C GLY A 478 -26.70 1.78 -28.63
N PRO A 479 -27.13 1.90 -29.91
CA PRO A 479 -28.50 1.54 -30.26
C PRO A 479 -28.71 0.93 -31.65
N GLY A 480 -29.82 0.19 -31.84
CA GLY A 480 -30.28 -0.23 -33.17
C GLY A 480 -31.45 -1.21 -33.14
N GLY A 481 -32.62 -0.79 -33.61
CA GLY A 481 -33.84 -1.62 -33.58
C GLY A 481 -34.00 -2.59 -34.75
N GLY A 482 -34.81 -3.64 -34.55
CA GLY A 482 -35.26 -4.58 -35.58
C GLY A 482 -36.34 -5.53 -35.03
N GLU A 483 -37.45 -5.69 -35.75
CA GLU A 483 -38.66 -6.41 -35.29
C GLU A 483 -38.48 -7.95 -35.17
N PRO A 484 -39.30 -8.61 -34.32
CA PRO A 484 -39.21 -10.06 -34.07
C PRO A 484 -40.04 -10.90 -35.07
N PRO A 485 -39.71 -12.20 -35.24
CA PRO A 485 -40.53 -13.12 -36.02
C PRO A 485 -41.69 -13.74 -35.21
N SER A 486 -42.79 -13.96 -35.93
CA SER A 486 -43.97 -14.78 -35.56
C SER A 486 -43.64 -16.22 -35.14
N GLY A 487 -44.50 -16.96 -34.42
CA GLY A 487 -45.84 -16.65 -33.89
C GLY A 487 -46.64 -17.92 -33.57
N GLY A 488 -47.74 -17.82 -32.81
CA GLY A 488 -48.54 -18.97 -32.37
C GLY A 488 -49.91 -18.61 -31.78
N MET A 489 -50.93 -18.46 -32.63
CA MET A 489 -52.37 -18.36 -32.29
C MET A 489 -53.02 -19.76 -32.19
N PRO A 490 -54.33 -19.92 -31.82
CA PRO A 490 -55.38 -18.94 -31.45
C PRO A 490 -55.93 -19.16 -30.01
N GLY A 491 -56.63 -18.22 -29.32
CA GLY A 491 -57.87 -17.50 -29.65
C GLY A 491 -59.08 -18.19 -28.97
N GLY A 492 -60.11 -17.54 -28.41
CA GLY A 492 -60.44 -16.12 -28.17
C GLY A 492 -61.81 -16.02 -27.45
N GLY A 493 -62.18 -14.88 -26.86
CA GLY A 493 -63.48 -14.77 -26.13
C GLY A 493 -63.74 -13.45 -25.38
N SER A 494 -64.41 -12.53 -26.05
CA SER A 494 -65.12 -11.31 -25.59
C SER A 494 -65.56 -11.17 -24.11
N GLY A 495 -65.54 -9.94 -23.57
CA GLY A 495 -66.36 -9.57 -22.40
C GLY A 495 -66.13 -8.16 -21.82
N ASP A 496 -66.98 -7.21 -22.18
CA ASP A 496 -66.96 -5.79 -21.82
C ASP A 496 -67.21 -5.43 -20.32
N MET A 497 -66.68 -4.26 -19.93
CA MET A 497 -67.25 -3.25 -18.99
C MET A 497 -67.45 -3.47 -17.45
N GLN A 498 -66.89 -2.47 -16.73
CA GLN A 498 -67.49 -1.63 -15.65
C GLN A 498 -67.39 -1.97 -14.15
N SER A 499 -66.74 -1.02 -13.45
CA SER A 499 -67.17 -0.32 -12.21
C SER A 499 -66.84 -0.87 -10.81
N GLY A 500 -66.62 0.08 -9.87
CA GLY A 500 -66.48 -0.14 -8.41
C GLY A 500 -65.09 0.24 -7.86
N THR A 501 -64.71 1.52 -7.69
CA THR A 501 -65.01 2.47 -6.58
C THR A 501 -64.41 2.14 -5.20
N SER A 502 -63.89 3.19 -4.53
CA SER A 502 -63.33 3.25 -3.15
C SER A 502 -62.04 2.44 -2.91
N GLY A 503 -61.05 2.91 -2.16
CA GLY A 503 -60.85 4.19 -1.45
C GLY A 503 -59.54 4.12 -0.63
N PRO A 504 -58.93 5.25 -0.22
CA PRO A 504 -57.55 5.26 0.31
C PRO A 504 -57.45 5.31 1.85
N GLU A 505 -56.30 4.89 2.37
CA GLU A 505 -55.52 5.39 3.54
C GLU A 505 -54.25 4.52 3.59
N VAL A 506 -53.02 5.03 3.43
CA VAL A 506 -52.25 6.00 4.23
C VAL A 506 -51.94 5.50 5.65
N SER A 507 -50.75 4.92 5.80
CA SER A 507 -49.73 5.36 6.76
C SER A 507 -48.37 4.93 6.23
#